data_AF-A0A960BA99-F1
#
_entry.id   AF-A0A960BA99-F1
#
_cell.length_a   1.000
_cell.length_b   1.000
_cell.length_c   1.000
_cell.angle_alpha   90.00
_cell.angle_beta   90.00
_cell.angle_gamma   90.00
#
_symmetry.space_group_name_H-M   'P 1'
#
loop_
_entity.id
_entity.type
_entity.pdbx_description
1 polymer ?
#
loop_
_entity_poly.entity_id
_entity_poly.type
_entity_poly.pdbx_seq_one_letter_code
_entity_poly.pdbx_strand_id
1 'polypeptide(L)'
;MTLLADAPTTAPAAPASPLPVAVRPAGRARVPAWWRDAVGVATWASMLVVVALWVAGGGVQAMTGWASGVTSVGRLTGLVSADLLLVQVLLMARIPVVERVYGQDELVARHRLVGFWSFWLMVAHLVAISVGYAASAGINPFVQFWEMVVDYPGMLLALAGTLLLVLVVVTSIRKARR
;
A
#
# COMPACT_ATOMS: atom_id res chain seq x y z
N MET A 1 82.13 48.79 18.99
CA MET A 1 81.53 48.66 17.65
C MET A 1 81.60 47.19 17.28
N THR A 2 80.60 46.41 17.72
CA THR A 2 80.52 44.97 17.48
C THR A 2 79.04 44.63 17.38
N LEU A 3 78.57 44.51 16.14
CA LEU A 3 77.22 44.15 15.74
C LEU A 3 76.96 42.68 16.10
N LEU A 4 76.02 42.42 17.01
CA LEU A 4 75.40 41.11 17.16
C LEU A 4 74.24 41.05 16.17
N ALA A 5 74.40 40.23 15.13
CA ALA A 5 73.37 39.93 14.15
C ALA A 5 72.41 38.89 14.73
N ASP A 6 71.13 39.24 14.85
CA ASP A 6 70.06 38.29 15.14
C ASP A 6 69.87 37.34 13.95
N ALA A 7 70.03 36.03 14.20
CA ALA A 7 69.70 35.00 13.22
C ALA A 7 68.19 34.75 13.21
N PRO A 8 67.51 34.77 12.04
CA PRO A 8 66.10 34.43 11.97
C PRO A 8 65.89 32.93 12.19
N THR A 9 65.19 32.58 13.26
CA THR A 9 64.68 31.23 13.53
C THR A 9 63.62 30.87 12.48
N THR A 10 64.00 30.02 11.51
CA THR A 10 63.05 29.43 10.56
C THR A 10 62.20 28.39 11.29
N ALA A 11 60.95 28.74 11.60
CA ALA A 11 59.98 27.77 12.10
C ALA A 11 59.68 26.70 11.03
N PRO A 12 59.58 25.40 11.38
CA PRO A 12 59.22 24.36 10.43
C PRO A 12 57.78 24.57 9.92
N ALA A 13 57.64 24.62 8.60
CA ALA A 13 56.33 24.68 7.94
C ALA A 13 55.51 23.44 8.31
N ALA A 14 54.35 23.63 8.94
CA ALA A 14 53.44 22.56 9.27
C ALA A 14 53.01 21.80 7.99
N PRO A 15 52.95 20.45 8.01
CA PRO A 15 52.52 19.70 6.84
C PRO A 15 51.09 20.10 6.46
N ALA A 16 50.90 20.51 5.21
CA ALA A 16 49.60 20.85 4.66
C ALA A 16 48.64 19.66 4.87
N SER A 17 47.52 19.88 5.57
CA SER A 17 46.49 18.86 5.73
C SER A 17 46.01 18.41 4.35
N PRO A 18 46.00 17.11 4.02
CA PRO A 18 45.52 16.65 2.74
C PRO A 18 44.05 17.09 2.59
N LEU A 19 43.78 17.84 1.51
CA LEU A 19 42.42 18.25 1.16
C LEU A 19 41.53 17.00 1.14
N PRO A 20 40.33 17.04 1.76
CA PRO A 20 39.41 15.92 1.68
C PRO A 20 39.12 15.63 0.21
N VAL A 21 39.65 14.52 -0.29
CA VAL A 21 39.31 13.99 -1.61
C VAL A 21 37.81 13.76 -1.59
N ALA A 22 37.07 14.61 -2.28
CA ALA A 22 35.64 14.43 -2.46
C ALA A 22 35.45 13.09 -3.18
N VAL A 23 35.12 12.04 -2.41
CA VAL A 23 34.73 10.74 -2.94
C VAL A 23 33.52 11.00 -3.83
N ARG A 24 33.74 11.03 -5.15
CA ARG A 24 32.65 11.09 -6.12
C ARG A 24 31.75 9.90 -5.82
N PRO A 25 30.46 10.10 -5.45
CA PRO A 25 29.60 8.98 -5.16
C PRO A 25 29.55 8.10 -6.41
N ALA A 26 29.98 6.85 -6.26
CA ALA A 26 29.91 5.83 -7.30
C ALA A 26 28.52 5.88 -7.93
N GLY A 27 28.47 6.03 -9.25
CA GLY A 27 27.26 6.32 -10.00
C GLY A 27 26.12 5.42 -9.56
N ARG A 28 25.07 6.02 -9.00
CA ARG A 28 23.81 5.33 -8.70
C ARG A 28 23.38 4.63 -9.98
N ALA A 29 23.36 3.30 -9.98
CA ALA A 29 22.86 2.50 -11.09
C ALA A 29 21.45 3.01 -11.43
N ARG A 30 21.32 3.70 -12.58
CA ARG A 30 20.06 4.24 -13.06
C ARG A 30 19.19 3.05 -13.44
N VAL A 31 18.30 2.70 -12.54
CA VAL A 31 17.23 1.75 -12.82
C VAL A 31 16.40 2.27 -14.00
N PRO A 32 16.09 1.42 -14.98
CA PRO A 32 15.39 1.86 -16.19
C PRO A 32 14.00 2.43 -15.87
N ALA A 33 13.64 3.56 -16.49
CA ALA A 33 12.35 4.22 -16.25
C ALA A 33 11.14 3.33 -16.57
N TRP A 34 11.27 2.40 -17.52
CA TRP A 34 10.21 1.46 -17.92
C TRP A 34 9.76 0.52 -16.79
N TRP A 35 10.55 0.33 -15.73
CA TRP A 35 10.13 -0.43 -14.56
C TRP A 35 8.96 0.21 -13.83
N ARG A 36 8.85 1.56 -13.86
CA ARG A 36 7.68 2.26 -13.31
C ARG A 36 6.43 1.87 -14.07
N ASP A 37 6.57 1.89 -15.39
CA ASP A 37 5.47 1.60 -16.29
C ASP A 37 5.08 0.13 -16.16
N ALA A 38 6.03 -0.79 -16.00
CA ALA A 38 5.76 -2.20 -15.76
C ALA A 38 4.97 -2.45 -14.48
N VAL A 39 5.33 -1.81 -13.35
CA VAL A 39 4.57 -1.94 -12.09
C VAL A 39 3.18 -1.32 -12.22
N GLY A 40 3.07 -0.14 -12.84
CA GLY A 40 1.78 0.50 -13.09
C GLY A 40 0.88 -0.35 -13.99
N VAL A 41 1.44 -0.91 -15.06
CA VAL A 41 0.75 -1.82 -15.99
C VAL A 41 0.34 -3.10 -15.28
N ALA A 42 1.18 -3.67 -14.41
CA ALA A 42 0.82 -4.87 -13.65
C ALA A 42 -0.35 -4.62 -12.69
N THR A 43 -0.36 -3.49 -11.96
CA THR A 43 -1.49 -3.10 -11.09
C THR A 43 -2.76 -2.82 -11.91
N TRP A 44 -2.64 -2.16 -13.06
CA TRP A 44 -3.79 -1.95 -13.94
C TRP A 44 -4.29 -3.27 -14.54
N ALA A 45 -3.40 -4.17 -14.91
CA ALA A 45 -3.75 -5.49 -15.43
C ALA A 45 -4.44 -6.35 -14.37
N SER A 46 -3.99 -6.34 -13.11
CA SER A 46 -4.66 -7.05 -12.02
C SER A 46 -6.08 -6.52 -11.79
N MET A 47 -6.26 -5.19 -11.78
CA MET A 47 -7.58 -4.55 -11.72
C MET A 47 -8.48 -4.97 -12.89
N LEU A 48 -7.96 -4.98 -14.12
CA LEU A 48 -8.71 -5.42 -15.29
C LEU A 48 -9.10 -6.89 -15.20
N VAL A 49 -8.22 -7.76 -14.71
CA VAL A 49 -8.51 -9.18 -14.48
C VAL A 49 -9.62 -9.33 -13.44
N VAL A 50 -9.55 -8.60 -12.32
CA VAL A 50 -10.60 -8.61 -11.29
C VAL A 50 -11.96 -8.19 -11.85
N VAL A 51 -12.00 -7.11 -12.63
CA VAL A 51 -13.24 -6.65 -13.27
C VAL A 51 -13.73 -7.66 -14.30
N ALA A 52 -12.84 -8.24 -15.11
CA ALA A 52 -13.20 -9.27 -16.09
C ALA A 52 -13.78 -10.52 -15.43
N LEU A 53 -13.19 -10.98 -14.32
CA LEU A 53 -13.71 -12.11 -13.53
C LEU A 53 -15.08 -11.78 -12.94
N TRP A 54 -15.29 -10.55 -12.45
CA TRP A 54 -16.59 -10.11 -11.95
C TRP A 54 -17.67 -10.08 -13.06
N VAL A 55 -17.32 -9.57 -14.25
CA VAL A 55 -18.23 -9.59 -15.41
C VAL A 55 -18.53 -11.02 -15.85
N ALA A 56 -17.51 -11.88 -15.95
CA ALA A 56 -17.66 -13.28 -16.32
C ALA A 56 -18.50 -14.07 -15.31
N GLY A 57 -18.42 -13.71 -14.03
CA GLY A 57 -19.24 -14.25 -12.94
C GLY A 57 -20.69 -13.76 -12.92
N GLY A 58 -21.14 -13.00 -13.93
CA GLY A 58 -22.51 -12.51 -14.03
C GLY A 58 -22.77 -11.19 -13.28
N GLY A 59 -21.73 -10.46 -12.91
CA GLY A 59 -21.84 -9.23 -12.11
C GLY A 59 -22.74 -8.16 -12.74
N VAL A 60 -22.69 -8.00 -14.06
CA VAL A 60 -23.51 -7.04 -14.82
C VAL A 60 -24.97 -7.47 -14.85
N GLN A 61 -25.23 -8.75 -15.05
CA GLN A 61 -26.57 -9.34 -15.12
C GLN A 61 -27.28 -9.25 -13.77
N ALA A 62 -26.53 -9.31 -12.67
CA ALA A 62 -27.03 -9.13 -11.32
C ALA A 62 -27.47 -7.68 -11.02
N MET A 63 -27.13 -6.68 -11.85
CA MET A 63 -27.55 -5.28 -11.64
C MET A 63 -29.01 -4.99 -12.01
N THR A 64 -29.75 -5.99 -12.50
CA THR A 64 -31.15 -5.84 -12.92
C THR A 64 -32.13 -5.61 -11.77
N GLY A 65 -31.79 -6.08 -10.55
CA GLY A 65 -32.58 -5.86 -9.34
C GLY A 65 -31.83 -5.01 -8.32
N TRP A 66 -32.57 -4.30 -7.45
CA TRP A 66 -31.97 -3.49 -6.37
C TRP A 66 -31.11 -4.35 -5.43
N ALA A 67 -31.67 -5.40 -4.84
CA ALA A 67 -30.96 -6.23 -3.88
C ALA A 67 -29.79 -6.99 -4.53
N SER A 68 -30.00 -7.58 -5.71
CA SER A 68 -28.95 -8.28 -6.46
C SER A 68 -27.86 -7.32 -6.96
N GLY A 69 -28.22 -6.10 -7.33
CA GLY A 69 -27.27 -5.07 -7.76
C GLY A 69 -26.39 -4.60 -6.62
N VAL A 70 -26.96 -4.35 -5.45
CA VAL A 70 -26.21 -4.00 -4.23
C VAL A 70 -25.26 -5.14 -3.84
N THR A 71 -25.71 -6.40 -3.88
CA THR A 71 -24.82 -7.56 -3.63
C THR A 71 -23.72 -7.68 -4.70
N SER A 72 -24.02 -7.42 -5.97
CA SER A 72 -23.04 -7.46 -7.06
C SER A 72 -21.95 -6.41 -6.89
N VAL A 73 -22.33 -5.19 -6.54
CA VAL A 73 -21.40 -4.10 -6.20
C VAL A 73 -20.58 -4.47 -4.97
N GLY A 74 -21.21 -5.05 -3.95
CA GLY A 74 -20.51 -5.58 -2.78
C GLY A 74 -19.44 -6.61 -3.16
N ARG A 75 -19.74 -7.56 -4.04
CA ARG A 75 -18.75 -8.53 -4.54
C ARG A 75 -17.59 -7.84 -5.26
N LEU A 76 -17.88 -6.86 -6.12
CA LEU A 76 -16.84 -6.11 -6.83
C LEU A 76 -15.93 -5.35 -5.86
N THR A 77 -16.48 -4.63 -4.88
CA THR A 77 -15.66 -3.90 -3.89
C THR A 77 -14.81 -4.83 -3.04
N GLY A 78 -15.31 -6.04 -2.73
CA GLY A 78 -14.54 -7.08 -2.05
C GLY A 78 -13.34 -7.58 -2.86
N LEU A 79 -13.55 -7.86 -4.16
CA LEU A 79 -12.47 -8.28 -5.05
C LEU A 79 -11.41 -7.18 -5.23
N VAL A 80 -11.84 -5.94 -5.45
CA VAL A 80 -10.92 -4.79 -5.58
C VAL A 80 -10.18 -4.54 -4.27
N SER A 81 -10.86 -4.65 -3.12
CA SER A 81 -10.21 -4.54 -1.81
C SER A 81 -9.12 -5.58 -1.62
N ALA A 82 -9.40 -6.85 -1.95
CA ALA A 82 -8.43 -7.94 -1.84
C ALA A 82 -7.22 -7.74 -2.76
N ASP A 83 -7.42 -7.31 -4.00
CA ASP A 83 -6.31 -7.01 -4.92
C ASP A 83 -5.46 -5.83 -4.42
N LEU A 84 -6.08 -4.78 -3.88
CA LEU A 84 -5.33 -3.67 -3.27
C LEU A 84 -4.54 -4.11 -2.03
N LEU A 85 -5.07 -5.01 -1.19
CA LEU A 85 -4.31 -5.60 -0.08
C LEU A 85 -3.11 -6.41 -0.60
N LEU A 86 -3.26 -7.16 -1.69
CA LEU A 86 -2.17 -7.89 -2.33
C LEU A 86 -1.10 -6.93 -2.86
N VAL A 87 -1.51 -5.88 -3.57
CA VAL A 87 -0.62 -4.82 -4.06
C VAL A 87 0.10 -4.15 -2.89
N GLN A 88 -0.58 -3.89 -1.78
CA GLN A 88 0.03 -3.28 -0.58
C GLN A 88 1.14 -4.16 0.01
N VAL A 89 0.93 -5.48 0.09
CA VAL A 89 1.94 -6.45 0.55
C VAL A 89 3.10 -6.51 -0.43
N LEU A 90 2.82 -6.52 -1.74
CA LEU A 90 3.85 -6.54 -2.78
C LEU A 90 4.73 -5.28 -2.75
N LEU A 91 4.14 -4.11 -2.49
CA LEU A 91 4.90 -2.86 -2.30
C LEU A 91 5.88 -2.95 -1.12
N MET A 92 5.58 -3.75 -0.10
CA MET A 92 6.43 -3.94 1.07
C MET A 92 7.49 -5.04 0.88
N ALA A 93 7.50 -5.75 -0.25
CA ALA A 93 8.50 -6.77 -0.57
C ALA A 93 9.94 -6.20 -0.76
N ARG A 94 10.15 -4.89 -0.51
CA ARG A 94 11.44 -4.18 -0.59
C ARG A 94 12.26 -4.58 -1.81
N ILE A 95 11.62 -4.62 -2.98
CA ILE A 95 12.29 -4.98 -4.22
C ILE A 95 13.30 -3.85 -4.52
N PRO A 96 14.61 -4.11 -4.44
CA PRO A 96 15.63 -3.05 -4.48
C PRO A 96 15.68 -2.31 -5.81
N VAL A 97 15.11 -2.91 -6.87
CA VAL A 97 14.91 -2.27 -8.18
C VAL A 97 13.82 -1.19 -8.10
N VAL A 98 12.70 -1.46 -7.40
CA VAL A 98 11.55 -0.55 -7.27
C VAL A 98 11.88 0.64 -6.37
N GLU A 99 12.60 0.41 -5.26
CA GLU A 99 13.03 1.46 -4.32
C GLU A 99 13.95 2.50 -4.98
N ARG A 100 14.84 2.07 -5.88
CA ARG A 100 15.74 2.98 -6.60
C ARG A 100 15.01 3.84 -7.63
N VAL A 101 13.84 3.40 -8.10
CA VAL A 101 13.07 4.06 -9.17
C VAL A 101 12.08 5.08 -8.60
N TYR A 102 11.34 4.72 -7.55
CA TYR A 102 10.30 5.59 -6.99
C TYR A 102 10.80 6.45 -5.82
N GLY A 103 11.89 6.04 -5.16
CA GLY A 103 12.30 6.63 -3.90
C GLY A 103 11.49 6.07 -2.72
N GLN A 104 12.11 6.08 -1.54
CA GLN A 104 11.51 5.52 -0.31
C GLN A 104 10.24 6.28 0.11
N ASP A 105 10.23 7.61 -0.03
CA ASP A 105 9.12 8.46 0.42
C ASP A 105 7.84 8.23 -0.40
N GLU A 106 7.96 8.07 -1.72
CA GLU A 106 6.83 7.81 -2.62
C GLU A 106 6.22 6.42 -2.38
N LEU A 107 7.05 5.41 -2.11
CA LEU A 107 6.57 4.05 -1.81
C LEU A 107 5.78 4.01 -0.49
N VAL A 108 6.24 4.74 0.52
CA VAL A 108 5.52 4.87 1.80
C VAL A 108 4.21 5.64 1.61
N ALA A 109 4.21 6.72 0.81
CA ALA A 109 3.00 7.48 0.50
C ALA A 109 1.95 6.61 -0.22
N ARG A 110 2.36 5.84 -1.24
CA ARG A 110 1.48 4.91 -1.94
C ARG A 110 1.00 3.77 -1.08
N HIS A 111 1.86 3.20 -0.24
CA HIS A 111 1.45 2.16 0.70
C HIS A 111 0.33 2.64 1.63
N ARG A 112 0.43 3.88 2.14
CA ARG A 112 -0.64 4.49 2.96
C ARG A 112 -1.92 4.73 2.16
N LEU A 113 -1.80 5.20 0.91
CA LEU A 113 -2.96 5.45 0.05
C LEU A 113 -3.69 4.15 -0.32
N VAL A 114 -2.95 3.11 -0.75
CA VAL A 114 -3.50 1.81 -1.11
C VAL A 114 -4.15 1.14 0.10
N GLY A 115 -3.50 1.19 1.27
CA GLY A 115 -4.07 0.64 2.51
C GLY A 115 -5.33 1.39 2.97
N PHE A 116 -5.42 2.69 2.73
CA PHE A 116 -6.62 3.47 3.04
C PHE A 116 -7.78 3.06 2.14
N TRP A 117 -7.57 3.01 0.82
CA TRP A 117 -8.61 2.63 -0.15
C TRP A 117 -9.05 1.17 0.02
N SER A 118 -8.10 0.24 0.22
CA SER A 118 -8.42 -1.18 0.42
C SER A 118 -9.33 -1.38 1.62
N PHE A 119 -9.03 -0.71 2.74
CA PHE A 119 -9.84 -0.78 3.95
C PHE A 119 -11.26 -0.22 3.75
N TRP A 120 -11.40 0.96 3.13
CA TRP A 120 -12.72 1.52 2.86
C TRP A 120 -13.55 0.68 1.90
N LEU A 121 -12.92 0.07 0.90
CA LEU A 121 -13.60 -0.87 -0.01
C LEU A 121 -14.02 -2.15 0.70
N MET A 122 -13.23 -2.65 1.67
CA MET A 122 -13.62 -3.80 2.50
C MET A 122 -14.85 -3.47 3.36
N VAL A 123 -14.88 -2.28 3.98
CA VAL A 123 -16.04 -1.82 4.75
C VAL A 123 -17.26 -1.68 3.84
N ALA A 124 -17.10 -1.08 2.66
CA ALA A 124 -18.16 -0.98 1.66
C ALA A 124 -18.68 -2.36 1.22
N HIS A 125 -17.79 -3.34 1.04
CA HIS A 125 -18.14 -4.74 0.76
C HIS A 125 -19.03 -5.32 1.87
N LEU A 126 -18.59 -5.24 3.13
CA LEU A 126 -19.33 -5.77 4.29
C LEU A 126 -20.74 -5.17 4.38
N VAL A 127 -20.85 -3.84 4.24
CA VAL A 127 -22.14 -3.14 4.29
C VAL A 127 -23.01 -3.52 3.10
N ALA A 128 -22.47 -3.50 1.87
CA ALA A 128 -23.23 -3.82 0.67
C ALA A 128 -23.75 -5.26 0.67
N ILE A 129 -22.92 -6.24 1.06
CA ILE A 129 -23.36 -7.63 1.19
C ILE A 129 -24.46 -7.75 2.25
N SER A 130 -24.26 -7.17 3.44
CA SER A 130 -25.26 -7.25 4.52
C SER A 130 -26.61 -6.65 4.10
N VAL A 131 -26.58 -5.47 3.46
CA VAL A 131 -27.79 -4.79 2.96
C VAL A 131 -28.44 -5.56 1.82
N GLY A 132 -27.67 -6.07 0.86
CA GLY A 132 -28.20 -6.82 -0.29
C GLY A 132 -28.85 -8.14 0.11
N TYR A 133 -28.25 -8.88 1.05
CA TYR A 133 -28.86 -10.09 1.61
C TYR A 133 -30.11 -9.76 2.43
N ALA A 134 -30.06 -8.74 3.27
CA ALA A 134 -31.21 -8.34 4.08
C ALA A 134 -32.39 -7.87 3.22
N ALA A 135 -32.12 -7.12 2.15
CA ALA A 135 -33.12 -6.72 1.17
C ALA A 135 -33.72 -7.92 0.41
N SER A 136 -32.92 -8.97 0.19
CA SER A 136 -33.40 -10.21 -0.44
C SER A 136 -34.25 -11.07 0.52
N ALA A 137 -33.87 -11.12 1.80
CA ALA A 137 -34.56 -11.88 2.83
C ALA A 137 -35.75 -11.13 3.47
N GLY A 138 -35.87 -9.81 3.25
CA GLY A 138 -36.93 -8.98 3.81
C GLY A 138 -36.79 -8.70 5.32
N ILE A 139 -35.58 -8.86 5.87
CA ILE A 139 -35.31 -8.70 7.32
C ILE A 139 -34.39 -7.52 7.60
N ASN A 140 -34.20 -7.20 8.89
CA ASN A 140 -33.31 -6.12 9.29
C ASN A 140 -31.83 -6.46 8.97
N PRO A 141 -31.05 -5.54 8.36
CA PRO A 141 -29.64 -5.76 8.04
C PRO A 141 -28.75 -6.18 9.20
N PHE A 142 -29.03 -5.73 10.43
CA PHE A 142 -28.25 -6.13 11.60
C PHE A 142 -28.52 -7.58 12.01
N VAL A 143 -29.77 -8.04 11.89
CA VAL A 143 -30.14 -9.44 12.17
C VAL A 143 -29.52 -10.35 11.12
N GLN A 144 -29.66 -9.98 9.83
CA GLN A 144 -29.04 -10.73 8.74
C GLN A 144 -27.53 -10.84 8.87
N PHE A 145 -26.86 -9.77 9.28
CA PHE A 145 -25.41 -9.78 9.51
C PHE A 145 -25.04 -10.75 10.64
N TRP A 146 -25.79 -10.76 11.74
CA TRP A 146 -25.54 -11.66 12.86
C TRP A 146 -25.73 -13.13 12.47
N GLU A 147 -26.84 -13.46 11.80
CA GLU A 147 -27.10 -14.80 11.26
C GLU A 147 -25.99 -15.22 10.29
N MET A 148 -25.56 -14.32 9.39
CA MET A 148 -24.46 -14.59 8.47
C MET A 148 -23.15 -14.86 9.23
N VAL A 149 -22.86 -14.16 10.32
CA VAL A 149 -21.62 -14.37 11.09
C VAL A 149 -21.62 -15.72 11.83
N VAL A 150 -22.77 -16.12 12.39
CA VAL A 150 -22.86 -17.30 13.27
C VAL A 150 -23.19 -18.57 12.48
N ASP A 151 -24.10 -18.49 11.51
CA ASP A 151 -24.69 -19.67 10.87
C ASP A 151 -23.97 -20.06 9.57
N TYR A 152 -23.21 -19.16 8.95
CA TYR A 152 -22.50 -19.49 7.71
C TYR A 152 -21.09 -20.02 7.98
N PRO A 153 -20.71 -21.14 7.33
CA PRO A 153 -19.40 -21.74 7.51
C PRO A 153 -18.30 -20.78 7.02
N GLY A 154 -17.27 -20.58 7.84
CA GLY A 154 -16.11 -19.73 7.52
C GLY A 154 -16.27 -18.24 7.81
N MET A 155 -17.48 -17.78 8.19
CA MET A 155 -17.71 -16.35 8.47
C MET A 155 -17.05 -15.87 9.78
N LEU A 156 -16.86 -16.75 10.76
CA LEU A 156 -16.08 -16.44 11.97
C LEU A 156 -14.61 -16.12 11.63
N LEU A 157 -14.01 -16.85 10.67
CA LEU A 157 -12.65 -16.56 10.19
C LEU A 157 -12.61 -15.24 9.40
N ALA A 158 -13.63 -14.96 8.59
CA ALA A 158 -13.75 -13.69 7.88
C ALA A 158 -13.86 -12.50 8.86
N LEU A 159 -14.65 -12.65 9.93
CA LEU A 159 -14.77 -11.65 10.99
C LEU A 159 -13.43 -11.46 11.71
N ALA A 160 -12.76 -12.56 12.10
CA ALA A 160 -11.44 -12.49 12.74
C ALA A 160 -10.41 -11.78 11.84
N GLY A 161 -10.37 -12.11 10.54
CA GLY A 161 -9.52 -11.44 9.56
C GLY A 161 -9.83 -9.95 9.43
N THR A 162 -11.12 -9.58 9.41
CA THR A 162 -11.55 -8.17 9.37
C THR A 162 -11.10 -7.41 10.62
N LEU A 163 -11.24 -8.01 11.80
CA LEU A 163 -10.79 -7.42 13.06
C LEU A 163 -9.27 -7.22 13.09
N LEU A 164 -8.50 -8.19 12.57
CA LEU A 164 -7.05 -8.06 12.42
C LEU A 164 -6.67 -6.93 11.46
N LEU A 165 -7.37 -6.79 10.34
CA LEU A 165 -7.16 -5.65 9.42
C LEU A 165 -7.47 -4.32 10.09
N VAL A 166 -8.58 -4.21 10.84
CA VAL A 166 -8.91 -3.02 11.63
C VAL A 166 -7.78 -2.70 12.62
N LEU A 167 -7.27 -3.70 13.33
CA LEU A 167 -6.17 -3.52 14.27
C LEU A 167 -4.90 -2.98 13.57
N VAL A 168 -4.54 -3.53 12.41
CA VAL A 168 -3.41 -3.05 11.60
C VAL A 168 -3.62 -1.60 11.16
N VAL A 169 -4.81 -1.22 10.71
CA VAL A 169 -5.12 0.15 10.28
C VAL A 169 -5.06 1.12 11.46
N VAL A 170 -5.68 0.78 12.59
CA VAL A 170 -5.68 1.61 13.80
C VAL A 170 -4.26 1.81 14.33
N THR A 171 -3.45 0.74 14.37
CA THR A 171 -2.05 0.83 14.80
C THR A 171 -1.20 1.65 13.82
N SER A 172 -1.44 1.54 12.51
CA SER A 172 -0.80 2.35 11.48
C SER A 172 -1.09 3.85 11.65
N ILE A 173 -2.36 4.23 11.86
CA ILE A 173 -2.74 5.63 12.10
C ILE A 173 -2.12 6.17 13.39
N ARG A 174 -2.14 5.40 14.49
CA ARG A 174 -1.52 5.81 15.76
C ARG A 174 -0.02 6.03 15.63
N LYS A 175 0.67 5.17 14.88
CA LYS A 175 2.11 5.28 14.66
C LYS A 175 2.47 6.44 13.72
N ALA A 176 1.62 6.75 12.74
CA ALA A 176 1.83 7.89 11.83
C ALA A 176 1.55 9.26 12.48
N ARG A 177 0.84 9.30 13.62
CA ARG A 177 0.54 10.54 14.38
C ARG A 177 1.50 10.78 15.55
N ARG A 178 2.48 9.90 15.77
CA ARG A 178 3.56 10.04 16.75
C ARG A 178 4.86 10.34 16.04
#